data_AF-A0A1J5LUC8-F1
#
_entry.id   AF-A0A1J5LUC8-F1
#
_cell.length_a   1.000
_cell.length_b   1.000
_cell.length_c   1.000
_cell.angle_alpha   90.00
_cell.angle_beta   90.00
_cell.angle_gamma   90.00
#
_symmetry.space_group_name_H-M   'P 1'
#
loop_
_entity.id
_entity.type
_entity.pdbx_description
1 polymer ?
#
loop_
_entity_poly.entity_id
_entity_poly.type
_entity_poly.pdbx_seq_one_letter_code
_entity_poly.pdbx_strand_id
1 'polypeptide(L)'
;MNKALLIFALFASIVANSTVVPKVCLGQYEAKIPAFEFVDNDKTIKASAYDVKLVLFYDHIKYYCGEIELLGFYESVEDSSGEVNMAVTVTNSISIGFDFNLLLDKKTKSLKITGLNGVPEAQLSKRQIKLTKKN
;
A
#
# COMPACT_ATOMS: atom_id res chain seq x y z
N MET A 1 40.17 -2.27 -21.13
CA MET A 1 39.00 -2.62 -20.31
C MET A 1 37.81 -1.80 -20.78
N ASN A 2 36.82 -2.46 -21.40
CA ASN A 2 35.68 -1.80 -22.01
C ASN A 2 34.85 -1.07 -20.95
N LYS A 3 34.83 0.26 -21.01
CA LYS A 3 34.05 1.14 -20.11
C LYS A 3 32.56 0.82 -20.13
N ALA A 4 32.06 0.19 -21.20
CA ALA A 4 30.69 -0.29 -21.32
C ALA A 4 30.33 -1.42 -20.33
N LEU A 5 31.30 -2.27 -19.96
CA LEU A 5 31.07 -3.39 -19.02
C LEU A 5 30.85 -2.89 -17.58
N LEU A 6 31.53 -1.80 -17.22
CA LEU A 6 31.44 -1.16 -15.90
C LEU A 6 30.10 -0.45 -15.70
N ILE A 7 29.54 0.11 -16.77
CA ILE A 7 28.22 0.76 -16.74
C ILE A 7 27.12 -0.30 -16.60
N PHE A 8 27.21 -1.42 -17.33
CA PHE A 8 26.22 -2.51 -17.22
C PHE A 8 26.21 -3.15 -15.82
N ALA A 9 27.37 -3.30 -15.17
CA ALA A 9 27.48 -3.79 -13.80
C ALA A 9 26.91 -2.80 -12.75
N LEU A 10 26.97 -1.49 -13.02
CA LEU A 10 26.43 -0.45 -12.13
C LEU A 10 24.90 -0.35 -12.21
N PHE A 11 24.30 -0.67 -13.35
CA PHE A 11 22.84 -0.72 -13.48
C PHE A 11 22.24 -2.02 -12.91
N ALA A 12 22.99 -3.13 -12.93
CA ALA A 12 22.54 -4.41 -12.38
C ALA A 12 22.41 -4.42 -10.85
N SER A 13 23.07 -3.52 -10.12
CA SER A 13 23.00 -3.45 -8.65
C SER A 13 21.79 -2.68 -8.12
N ILE A 14 21.06 -1.94 -8.97
CA ILE A 14 19.93 -1.10 -8.55
C ILE A 14 18.61 -1.90 -8.51
N VAL A 15 18.56 -3.07 -9.17
CA VAL A 15 17.31 -3.81 -9.41
C VAL A 15 16.92 -4.82 -8.31
N ALA A 16 17.68 -4.92 -7.21
CA ALA A 16 17.62 -6.10 -6.33
C ALA A 16 17.27 -5.85 -4.86
N ASN A 17 16.68 -4.70 -4.51
CA ASN A 17 16.27 -4.45 -3.12
C ASN A 17 14.75 -4.51 -2.92
N SER A 18 14.02 -5.33 -3.68
CA SER A 18 12.66 -5.73 -3.26
C SER A 18 12.81 -6.73 -2.11
N THR A 19 12.69 -6.26 -0.87
CA THR A 19 12.72 -7.15 0.29
C THR A 19 11.37 -7.83 0.47
N VAL A 20 11.35 -9.11 0.83
CA VAL A 20 10.11 -9.84 1.08
C VAL A 20 9.39 -9.23 2.29
N VAL A 21 8.11 -8.88 2.13
CA VAL A 21 7.29 -8.36 3.24
C VAL A 21 7.26 -9.36 4.40
N PRO A 22 7.58 -8.95 5.64
CA PRO A 22 7.58 -9.85 6.77
C PRO A 22 6.21 -10.50 7.01
N LYS A 23 6.17 -11.80 7.32
CA LYS A 23 4.91 -12.55 7.52
C LYS A 23 3.96 -11.91 8.54
N VAL A 24 4.51 -11.24 9.56
CA VAL A 24 3.77 -10.55 10.61
C VAL A 24 2.93 -9.38 10.08
N CYS A 25 3.27 -8.88 8.89
CA CYS A 25 2.62 -7.75 8.22
C CYS A 25 1.48 -8.18 7.29
N LEU A 26 1.33 -9.48 7.04
CA LEU A 26 0.25 -9.99 6.20
C LEU A 26 -1.07 -10.01 6.95
N GLY A 27 -2.17 -9.84 6.22
CA GLY A 27 -3.53 -9.91 6.74
C GLY A 27 -4.39 -8.72 6.36
N GLN A 28 -5.46 -8.54 7.13
CA GLN A 28 -6.51 -7.56 6.86
C GLN A 28 -6.38 -6.33 7.76
N TYR A 29 -6.58 -5.18 7.16
CA TYR A 29 -6.41 -3.86 7.74
C TYR A 29 -7.62 -3.00 7.39
N GLU A 30 -8.13 -2.25 8.35
CA GLU A 30 -9.35 -1.45 8.17
C GLU A 30 -9.18 -0.05 8.79
N ALA A 31 -9.79 0.94 8.14
CA ALA A 31 -9.98 2.28 8.69
C ALA A 31 -11.24 2.91 8.10
N LYS A 32 -11.77 3.88 8.82
CA LYS A 32 -12.80 4.77 8.30
C LYS A 32 -12.16 6.09 7.90
N ILE A 33 -12.31 6.46 6.64
CA ILE A 33 -11.82 7.74 6.14
C ILE A 33 -12.95 8.76 6.33
N PRO A 34 -12.71 9.87 7.05
CA PRO A 34 -13.72 10.90 7.25
C PRO A 34 -14.05 11.59 5.92
N ALA A 35 -15.23 12.19 5.84
CA ALA A 35 -15.56 13.02 4.69
C ALA A 35 -14.56 14.18 4.58
N PHE A 36 -14.18 14.53 3.35
CA PHE A 36 -13.25 15.62 3.11
C PHE A 36 -13.65 16.39 1.85
N GLU A 37 -13.24 17.65 1.84
CA GLU A 37 -13.47 18.59 0.76
C GLU A 37 -12.16 19.31 0.48
N PHE A 38 -11.74 19.35 -0.77
CA PHE A 38 -10.56 20.09 -1.19
C PHE A 38 -10.82 20.78 -2.51
N VAL A 39 -10.05 21.85 -2.76
CA VAL A 39 -10.15 22.65 -3.99
C VAL A 39 -8.92 22.35 -4.84
N ASP A 40 -9.14 21.88 -6.06
CA ASP A 40 -8.10 21.71 -7.08
C ASP A 40 -8.56 22.37 -8.37
N ASN A 41 -7.74 23.28 -8.93
CA ASN A 41 -8.05 24.01 -10.16
C ASN A 41 -9.46 24.66 -10.16
N ASP A 42 -9.80 25.39 -9.10
CA ASP A 42 -11.12 26.04 -8.88
C ASP A 42 -12.32 25.08 -8.84
N LYS A 43 -12.07 23.76 -8.79
CA LYS A 43 -13.11 22.73 -8.61
C LYS A 43 -13.09 22.24 -7.17
N THR A 44 -14.25 22.30 -6.55
CA THR A 44 -14.47 21.68 -5.24
C THR A 44 -14.72 20.19 -5.42
N ILE A 45 -13.79 19.38 -4.94
CA ILE A 45 -13.94 17.93 -4.87
C ILE A 45 -14.41 17.57 -3.47
N LYS A 46 -15.58 16.93 -3.38
CA LYS A 46 -16.16 16.45 -2.12
C LYS A 46 -16.17 14.93 -2.14
N ALA A 47 -15.59 14.33 -1.11
CA ALA A 47 -15.67 12.90 -0.86
C ALA A 47 -16.45 12.68 0.44
N SER A 48 -17.48 11.83 0.37
CA SER A 48 -18.19 11.36 1.56
C SER A 48 -17.27 10.48 2.42
N ALA A 49 -17.62 10.28 3.69
CA ALA A 49 -16.90 9.32 4.52
C ALA A 49 -17.11 7.89 3.96
N TYR A 50 -16.05 7.10 3.93
CA TYR A 50 -16.13 5.71 3.48
C TYR A 50 -15.20 4.81 4.28
N ASP A 51 -15.55 3.53 4.32
CA ASP A 51 -14.71 2.51 4.92
C ASP A 51 -13.68 2.02 3.90
N VAL A 52 -12.44 1.90 4.35
CA VAL A 52 -11.33 1.30 3.61
C VAL A 52 -10.95 -0.01 4.26
N LYS A 53 -10.85 -1.04 3.44
CA LYS A 53 -10.29 -2.33 3.82
C LYS A 53 -9.14 -2.66 2.88
N LEU A 54 -8.04 -3.12 3.45
CA LEU A 54 -6.84 -3.52 2.75
C LEU A 54 -6.47 -4.93 3.19
N VAL A 55 -6.19 -5.81 2.23
CA VAL A 55 -5.74 -7.17 2.49
C VAL A 55 -4.40 -7.37 1.82
N LEU A 56 -3.37 -7.60 2.63
CA LEU A 56 -2.00 -7.80 2.18
C LEU A 56 -1.68 -9.29 2.15
N PHE A 57 -1.38 -9.79 0.95
CA PHE A 57 -0.86 -11.15 0.70
C PHE A 57 0.65 -11.07 0.45
N TYR A 58 1.31 -12.20 0.18
CA TYR A 58 2.76 -12.19 -0.06
C TYR A 58 3.17 -11.55 -1.39
N ASP A 59 2.30 -11.66 -2.38
CA ASP A 59 2.56 -11.40 -3.79
C ASP A 59 1.62 -10.36 -4.37
N HIS A 60 0.52 -10.05 -3.69
CA HIS A 60 -0.49 -9.11 -4.16
C HIS A 60 -1.21 -8.41 -3.00
N ILE A 61 -2.00 -7.42 -3.36
CA ILE A 61 -2.81 -6.65 -2.42
C ILE A 61 -4.22 -6.47 -2.97
N LYS A 62 -5.21 -6.51 -2.07
CA LYS A 62 -6.58 -6.11 -2.37
C LYS A 62 -6.93 -4.86 -1.59
N TYR A 63 -7.36 -3.84 -2.29
CA TYR A 63 -7.83 -2.58 -1.71
C TYR A 63 -9.32 -2.42 -1.97
N TYR A 64 -10.06 -2.07 -0.92
CA TYR A 64 -11.49 -1.89 -0.96
C TYR A 64 -11.83 -0.47 -0.52
N CYS A 65 -12.57 0.24 -1.35
CA CYS A 65 -13.15 1.54 -1.05
C CYS A 65 -14.66 1.42 -1.22
N GLY A 66 -15.39 1.32 -0.11
CA GLY A 66 -16.81 0.93 -0.14
C GLY A 66 -17.01 -0.44 -0.77
N GLU A 67 -17.81 -0.52 -1.83
CA GLU A 67 -18.11 -1.76 -2.58
C GLU A 67 -17.13 -2.04 -3.73
N ILE A 68 -16.19 -1.12 -4.00
CA ILE A 68 -15.23 -1.27 -5.09
C ILE A 68 -14.03 -2.08 -4.61
N GLU A 69 -13.79 -3.24 -5.24
CA GLU A 69 -12.56 -4.03 -5.09
C GLU A 69 -11.55 -3.64 -6.16
N LEU A 70 -10.32 -3.35 -5.73
CA LEU A 70 -9.16 -3.15 -6.59
C LEU A 70 -8.09 -4.18 -6.24
N LEU A 71 -7.53 -4.82 -7.26
CA LEU A 71 -6.45 -5.77 -7.14
C LEU A 71 -5.15 -5.11 -7.61
N GLY A 72 -4.05 -5.38 -6.91
CA GLY A 72 -2.79 -4.78 -7.24
C GLY A 72 -1.59 -5.55 -6.77
N PHE A 73 -0.45 -4.93 -7.00
CA PHE A 73 0.86 -5.40 -6.59
C PHE A 73 1.57 -4.31 -5.81
N TYR A 74 2.64 -4.68 -5.14
CA TYR A 74 3.45 -3.74 -4.40
C TYR A 74 4.93 -4.10 -4.49
N GLU A 75 5.77 -3.08 -4.37
CA GLU A 75 7.20 -3.22 -4.22
C GLU A 75 7.59 -2.70 -2.83
N SER A 76 8.35 -3.49 -2.08
CA SER A 76 8.72 -3.16 -0.70
C SER A 76 10.21 -2.96 -0.52
N VAL A 77 10.56 -1.91 0.23
CA VAL A 77 11.92 -1.59 0.66
C VAL A 77 11.91 -1.43 2.17
N GLU A 78 12.82 -2.13 2.85
CA GLU A 78 13.07 -1.93 4.27
C GLU A 78 14.19 -0.92 4.47
N ASP A 79 13.96 0.08 5.31
CA ASP A 79 14.97 1.07 5.64
C ASP A 79 15.88 0.60 6.78
N SER A 80 16.88 1.41 7.12
CA SER A 80 17.81 1.11 8.23
C SER A 80 17.17 1.19 9.62
N SER A 81 15.98 1.79 9.75
CA SER A 81 15.23 1.91 11.00
C SER A 81 14.31 0.69 11.25
N GLY A 82 14.13 -0.16 10.24
CA GLY A 82 13.26 -1.33 10.25
C GLY A 82 11.82 -1.01 9.84
N GLU A 83 11.56 0.19 9.32
CA GLU A 83 10.30 0.54 8.67
C GLU A 83 10.27 -0.03 7.25
N VAL A 84 9.11 -0.55 6.85
CA VAL A 84 8.91 -1.08 5.50
C VAL A 84 8.04 -0.12 4.72
N ASN A 85 8.62 0.44 3.66
CA ASN A 85 7.91 1.28 2.69
C ASN A 85 7.48 0.40 1.53
N MET A 86 6.20 0.45 1.17
CA MET A 86 5.65 -0.29 0.04
C MET A 86 5.01 0.67 -0.95
N ALA A 87 5.51 0.72 -2.18
CA ALA A 87 4.85 1.39 -3.28
C ALA A 87 3.78 0.45 -3.83
N VAL A 88 2.53 0.92 -3.89
CA VAL A 88 1.36 0.10 -4.24
C VAL A 88 0.68 0.67 -5.48
N THR A 89 0.36 -0.21 -6.42
CA THR A 89 -0.48 0.09 -7.58
C THR A 89 -1.64 -0.91 -7.61
N VAL A 90 -2.87 -0.39 -7.58
CA VAL A 90 -4.11 -1.20 -7.63
C VAL A 90 -5.01 -0.75 -8.77
N THR A 91 -5.73 -1.69 -9.39
CA THR A 91 -6.70 -1.37 -10.43
C THR A 91 -7.86 -2.39 -10.48
N ASN A 92 -8.90 -2.09 -11.24
CA ASN A 92 -9.98 -3.01 -11.56
C ASN A 92 -10.24 -3.10 -13.08
N SER A 93 -11.18 -3.97 -13.45
CA SER A 93 -11.58 -4.21 -14.85
C SER A 93 -12.22 -3.00 -15.54
N ILE A 94 -12.63 -1.97 -14.79
CA ILE A 94 -13.23 -0.74 -15.33
C ILE A 94 -12.23 0.42 -15.38
N SER A 95 -10.93 0.12 -15.30
CA SER A 95 -9.82 1.07 -15.44
C SER A 95 -9.76 2.17 -14.37
N ILE A 96 -10.37 1.95 -13.21
CA ILE A 96 -10.09 2.75 -12.02
C ILE A 96 -8.78 2.23 -11.44
N GLY A 97 -7.81 3.11 -11.23
CA GLY A 97 -6.52 2.76 -10.66
C GLY A 97 -6.03 3.80 -9.67
N PHE A 98 -5.36 3.33 -8.61
CA PHE A 98 -4.73 4.19 -7.63
C PHE A 98 -3.30 3.73 -7.38
N ASP A 99 -2.44 4.72 -7.22
CA ASP A 99 -1.10 4.54 -6.68
C ASP A 99 -1.07 5.17 -5.29
N PHE A 100 -0.48 4.48 -4.34
CA PHE A 100 -0.25 5.02 -2.99
C PHE A 100 0.92 4.31 -2.35
N ASN A 101 1.45 4.92 -1.29
CA ASN A 101 2.50 4.31 -0.49
C ASN A 101 1.90 3.77 0.80
N LEU A 102 2.44 2.66 1.27
CA LEU A 102 2.17 2.10 2.58
C LEU A 102 3.44 2.17 3.42
N LEU A 103 3.35 2.80 4.58
CA LEU A 103 4.41 2.82 5.56
C LEU A 103 4.03 1.89 6.70
N LEU A 104 4.85 0.87 6.92
CA LEU A 104 4.61 -0.15 7.92
C LEU A 104 5.58 0.00 9.08
N ASP A 105 5.00 0.14 10.27
CA ASP A 105 5.72 0.07 11.54
C ASP A 105 5.64 -1.36 12.10
N LYS A 106 6.78 -2.06 12.11
CA LYS A 106 6.90 -3.43 12.64
C LYS A 106 6.60 -3.52 14.14
N LYS A 107 6.83 -2.46 14.91
CA LYS A 107 6.63 -2.44 16.37
C LYS A 107 5.15 -2.37 16.71
N THR A 108 4.44 -1.41 16.10
CA THR A 108 3.00 -1.21 16.34
C THR A 108 2.12 -2.10 15.47
N LYS A 109 2.69 -2.77 14.46
CA LYS A 109 1.99 -3.60 13.47
C LYS A 109 0.88 -2.82 12.74
N SER A 110 1.07 -1.52 12.64
CA SER A 110 0.13 -0.61 12.00
C SER A 110 0.58 -0.28 10.58
N LEU A 111 -0.38 0.05 9.72
CA LEU A 111 -0.14 0.48 8.35
C LEU A 111 -0.62 1.92 8.20
N LYS A 112 0.22 2.78 7.64
CA LYS A 112 -0.17 4.11 7.22
C LYS A 112 -0.25 4.14 5.69
N ILE A 113 -1.40 4.52 5.15
CA ILE A 113 -1.51 4.94 3.75
C ILE A 113 -1.00 6.38 3.67
N THR A 114 0.04 6.60 2.88
CA THR A 114 0.43 7.93 2.42
C THR A 114 -0.04 8.08 0.97
N GLY A 115 -1.01 8.96 0.81
CA GLY A 115 -1.75 9.14 -0.42
C GLY A 115 -0.89 9.69 -1.55
N LEU A 116 -1.03 9.11 -2.75
CA LEU A 116 -0.67 9.71 -4.02
C LEU A 116 -1.95 9.82 -4.87
N ASN A 117 -1.98 10.75 -5.83
CA ASN A 117 -3.07 10.87 -6.83
C ASN A 117 -4.51 10.93 -6.26
N GLY A 118 -4.73 11.66 -5.16
CA GLY A 118 -6.07 11.89 -4.61
C GLY A 118 -6.57 10.84 -3.61
N VAL A 119 -5.76 9.83 -3.27
CA VAL A 119 -6.01 8.98 -2.10
C VAL A 119 -5.71 9.78 -0.83
N PRO A 120 -6.62 9.91 0.14
CA PRO A 120 -6.34 10.59 1.41
C PRO A 120 -5.45 9.74 2.31
N GLU A 121 -4.65 10.39 3.15
CA GLU A 121 -3.88 9.68 4.18
C GLU A 121 -4.82 8.95 5.16
N ALA A 122 -4.45 7.73 5.53
CA ALA A 122 -5.23 6.94 6.48
C ALA A 122 -4.34 6.03 7.33
N GLN A 123 -4.60 6.00 8.64
CA GLN A 123 -3.98 5.03 9.54
C GLN A 123 -4.88 3.80 9.64
N LEU A 124 -4.40 2.66 9.15
CA LEU A 124 -5.10 1.38 9.16
C LEU A 124 -4.70 0.54 10.36
N SER A 125 -5.70 -0.02 11.04
CA SER A 125 -5.49 -0.96 12.14
C SER A 125 -5.63 -2.39 11.66
N LYS A 126 -4.73 -3.26 12.11
CA LYS A 126 -4.79 -4.69 11.77
C LYS A 126 -5.99 -5.33 12.45
N ARG A 127 -6.86 -5.98 11.67
CA ARG A 127 -8.01 -6.72 12.20
C ARG A 127 -7.52 -8.01 12.88
N GLN A 128 -7.81 -8.15 14.17
CA GLN A 128 -7.59 -9.41 14.88
C GLN A 128 -8.68 -10.41 14.47
N ILE A 129 -8.33 -11.37 13.62
CA ILE A 129 -9.21 -12.51 13.34
C ILE A 129 -9.11 -13.46 14.54
N LYS A 130 -10.07 -13.40 15.47
CA LYS A 130 -10.27 -14.49 16.44
C LYS A 130 -10.77 -15.69 15.66
N LEU A 131 -9.89 -16.69 15.45
CA LEU A 131 -10.30 -18.00 14.97
C LEU A 131 -11.18 -18.65 16.05
N THR A 132 -12.50 -18.50 15.95
CA THR A 132 -13.42 -19.37 16.68
C THR A 132 -13.31 -20.76 16.07
N LYS A 133 -12.65 -21.68 16.78
CA LYS A 133 -12.76 -23.11 16.51
C LYS A 133 -14.25 -23.47 16.55
N LYS A 134 -14.81 -23.80 15.39
CA LYS A 134 -16.10 -24.47 15.32
C LYS A 134 -15.83 -25.93 15.72
N ASN A 135 -16.35 -26.33 16.88
CA ASN A 135 -16.37 -27.73 17.31
C ASN A 135 -17.26 -28.55 16.38
#